data_AF-A0A9P1E031-F1
#
_entry.id   AF-A0A9P1E031-F1
#
_cell.length_a   1.000
_cell.length_b   1.000
_cell.length_c   1.000
_cell.angle_alpha   90.00
_cell.angle_beta   90.00
_cell.angle_gamma   90.00
#
_symmetry.space_group_name_H-M   'P 1'
#
loop_
_entity.id
_entity.type
_entity.pdbx_description
1 polymer ?
#
loop_
_entity_poly.entity_id
_entity_poly.type
_entity_poly.pdbx_seq_one_letter_code
_entity_poly.pdbx_strand_id
1 'polypeptide(L)'
;MFLPFYNSASRNHWQLFILSPIQNTIVFLCSLGNKPNRQFKNISDAAMEASRRLNSRKGRVKWIIPMSRMQVGSYECGYYVMLHMLNIVLAVILEMWDERFVNLEPFSSEEIDEVRTRWASYFLEMTQSINDMMNVFV
;
A
#
# COMPACT_ATOMS: atom_id res chain seq x y z
N MET A 1 4.55 2.43 8.33
CA MET A 1 3.31 3.16 7.98
C MET A 1 2.99 2.89 6.53
N PHE A 2 1.77 2.47 6.22
CA PHE A 2 1.29 2.33 4.84
C PHE A 2 0.64 3.64 4.39
N LEU A 3 0.98 4.07 3.18
CA LEU A 3 0.39 5.22 2.52
C LEU A 3 -0.08 4.79 1.12
N PRO A 4 -1.32 4.28 1.01
CA PRO A 4 -2.00 4.15 -0.28
C PRO A 4 -2.11 5.52 -0.94
N PHE A 5 -1.72 5.62 -2.20
CA PHE A 5 -1.73 6.87 -2.93
C PHE A 5 -2.43 6.69 -4.28
N TYR A 6 -3.37 7.59 -4.57
CA TYR A 6 -4.08 7.62 -5.85
C TYR A 6 -3.50 8.69 -6.78
N ASN A 7 -2.95 8.24 -7.89
CA ASN A 7 -2.34 9.09 -8.90
C ASN A 7 -3.30 9.29 -10.08
N SER A 8 -4.09 10.36 -10.03
CA SER A 8 -5.00 10.74 -11.12
C SER A 8 -4.26 11.08 -12.42
N ALA A 9 -3.06 11.64 -12.33
CA ALA A 9 -2.24 12.00 -13.48
C ALA A 9 -1.65 10.79 -14.23
N SER A 10 -1.63 9.60 -13.61
CA SER A 10 -1.09 8.36 -14.19
C SER A 10 -2.21 7.36 -14.45
N ARG A 11 -3.17 7.72 -15.31
CA ARG A 11 -4.31 6.84 -15.67
C ARG A 11 -5.10 6.33 -14.46
N ASN A 12 -5.35 7.19 -13.46
CA ASN A 12 -6.18 6.82 -12.30
C ASN A 12 -5.64 5.60 -11.56
N HIS A 13 -4.38 5.67 -11.11
CA HIS A 13 -3.63 4.52 -10.64
C HIS A 13 -3.35 4.56 -9.14
N TRP A 14 -3.69 3.49 -8.44
CA TRP A 14 -3.34 3.27 -7.04
C TRP A 14 -1.91 2.72 -6.90
N GLN A 15 -1.19 3.26 -5.94
CA GLN A 15 0.21 2.94 -5.64
C GLN A 15 0.39 2.84 -4.12
N LEU A 16 1.42 2.15 -3.66
CA LEU A 16 1.67 1.99 -2.22
C LEU A 16 3.06 2.47 -1.83
N PHE A 17 3.10 3.39 -0.88
CA PHE A 17 4.32 3.77 -0.17
C PHE A 17 4.32 3.13 1.22
N ILE A 18 5.45 2.56 1.62
CA ILE A 18 5.69 2.08 2.99
C ILE A 18 6.81 2.93 3.58
N LEU A 19 6.47 3.72 4.60
CA LEU A 19 7.42 4.56 5.32
C LEU A 19 7.81 3.85 6.62
N SER A 20 9.12 3.66 6.80
CA SER A 20 9.72 3.13 8.03
C SER A 20 10.69 4.15 8.61
N PRO A 21 10.22 5.10 9.45
CA PRO A 21 11.10 6.09 10.09
C PRO A 21 12.18 5.48 10.99
N ILE A 22 11.90 4.30 11.55
CA ILE A 22 12.85 3.54 12.38
C ILE A 22 14.01 3.05 11.52
N GLN A 23 13.72 2.41 10.39
CA GLN A 23 14.74 1.90 9.46
C GLN A 23 15.24 2.97 8.47
N ASN A 24 14.72 4.19 8.58
CA ASN A 24 15.01 5.29 7.66
C ASN A 24 14.86 4.88 6.17
N THR A 25 13.80 4.13 5.89
CA THR A 25 13.54 3.50 4.59
C THR A 25 12.16 3.88 4.06
N ILE A 26 12.08 4.17 2.77
CA ILE A 26 10.84 4.28 2.00
C ILE A 26 10.85 3.15 0.98
N VAL A 27 9.78 2.37 0.97
CA VAL A 27 9.52 1.35 -0.04
C VAL A 27 8.38 1.83 -0.91
N PHE A 28 8.49 1.63 -2.21
CA PHE A 28 7.46 2.02 -3.15
C PHE A 28 7.10 0.84 -4.06
N LEU A 29 5.82 0.46 -4.04
CA LEU A 29 5.26 -0.63 -4.82
C LEU A 29 4.27 -0.08 -5.85
N CYS A 30 4.37 -0.57 -7.09
CA CYS A 30 3.53 -0.14 -8.19
C CYS A 30 3.29 -1.31 -9.14
N SER A 31 2.04 -1.72 -9.29
CA SER A 31 1.63 -2.84 -10.14
C SER A 31 1.77 -2.55 -11.65
N LEU A 32 1.98 -1.29 -12.05
CA LEU A 32 2.31 -0.91 -13.42
C LEU A 32 3.82 -0.76 -13.67
N GLY A 33 4.67 -0.95 -12.64
CA GLY A 33 6.10 -0.73 -12.74
C GLY A 33 6.52 0.74 -12.96
N ASN A 34 5.59 1.68 -12.76
CA ASN A 34 5.91 3.11 -12.85
C ASN A 34 6.88 3.52 -11.75
N LYS A 35 7.62 4.61 -11.96
CA LYS A 35 8.43 5.24 -10.92
C LYS A 35 7.56 6.12 -10.00
N PRO A 36 7.98 6.37 -8.75
CA PRO A 36 7.25 7.28 -7.87
C PRO A 36 7.20 8.69 -8.46
N ASN A 37 6.05 9.34 -8.35
CA ASN A 37 5.88 10.73 -8.79
C ASN A 37 6.82 11.66 -8.00
N ARG A 38 7.43 12.64 -8.68
CA ARG A 38 8.42 13.57 -8.09
C ARG A 38 7.87 14.34 -6.89
N GLN A 39 6.63 14.83 -6.96
CA GLN A 39 6.01 15.56 -5.85
C GLN A 39 5.87 14.67 -4.62
N PHE A 40 5.39 13.44 -4.80
CA PHE A 40 5.22 12.48 -3.70
C PHE A 40 6.56 12.02 -3.12
N LYS A 41 7.56 11.86 -3.98
CA LYS A 41 8.93 11.61 -3.54
C LYS A 41 9.42 12.74 -2.62
N ASN A 42 9.28 14.00 -3.04
CA ASN A 42 9.69 15.15 -2.24
C ASN A 42 8.95 15.23 -0.89
N ILE A 43 7.62 15.00 -0.88
CA ILE A 43 6.82 15.02 0.36
C ILE A 43 7.27 13.90 1.30
N SER A 44 7.50 12.70 0.77
CA SER A 44 7.94 11.55 1.56
C SER A 44 9.35 11.75 2.13
N ASP A 45 10.27 12.29 1.33
CA ASP A 45 11.63 12.65 1.77
C ASP A 45 11.58 13.70 2.89
N ALA A 46 10.76 14.75 2.74
CA ALA A 46 10.59 15.79 3.76
C ALA A 46 9.99 15.23 5.06
N ALA A 47 8.98 14.36 4.98
CA ALA A 47 8.39 13.72 6.14
C ALA A 47 9.39 12.84 6.90
N MET A 48 10.19 12.06 6.17
CA MET A 48 11.25 11.22 6.75
C MET A 48 12.37 12.06 7.38
N GLU A 49 12.75 13.17 6.74
CA GLU A 49 13.74 14.09 7.29
C GLU A 49 13.25 14.76 8.58
N ALA A 50 12.01 15.23 8.61
CA ALA A 50 11.40 15.80 9.82
C ALA A 50 11.39 14.77 10.97
N SER A 51 10.94 13.55 10.70
CA SER A 51 10.93 12.47 11.70
C SER A 51 12.34 12.17 12.25
N ARG A 52 13.36 12.14 11.38
CA ARG A 52 14.75 11.92 11.83
C ARG A 52 15.26 13.03 12.72
N ARG A 53 14.98 14.30 12.40
CA ARG A 53 15.41 15.46 13.19
C ARG A 53 14.81 15.39 14.60
N LEU A 54 13.51 15.08 14.70
CA LEU A 54 12.82 14.89 15.98
C LEU A 54 13.42 13.76 16.82
N ASN A 55 13.95 12.72 16.17
CA ASN A 55 14.57 11.57 16.83
C ASN A 55 16.10 11.62 16.88
N SER A 56 16.73 12.75 16.51
CA SER A 56 18.19 12.94 16.44
C SER A 56 18.95 11.86 15.63
N ARG A 57 18.32 11.26 14.61
CA ARG A 57 18.92 10.20 13.78
C ARG A 57 19.73 10.76 12.60
N LYS A 58 20.83 10.09 12.24
CA LYS A 58 21.75 10.44 11.13
C LYS A 58 21.59 9.50 9.91
N GLY A 59 22.13 9.87 8.74
CA GLY A 59 22.03 9.10 7.47
C GLY A 59 21.16 9.76 6.38
N ARG A 60 21.04 9.13 5.20
CA ARG A 60 20.10 9.53 4.13
C ARG A 60 18.96 8.53 4.04
N VAL A 61 17.78 8.97 3.60
CA VAL A 61 16.63 8.06 3.42
C VAL A 61 16.97 7.03 2.34
N LYS A 62 16.78 5.74 2.65
CA LYS A 62 16.94 4.66 1.68
C LYS A 62 15.64 4.50 0.90
N TRP A 63 15.71 4.62 -0.43
CA TRP A 63 14.60 4.28 -1.32
C TRP A 63 14.76 2.86 -1.82
N ILE A 64 13.68 2.07 -1.72
CA ILE A 64 13.59 0.71 -2.25
C ILE A 64 12.41 0.65 -3.21
N ILE A 65 12.68 0.22 -4.44
CA ILE A 65 11.69 0.08 -5.51
C ILE A 65 11.85 -1.33 -6.06
N PRO A 66 11.27 -2.33 -5.40
CA PRO A 66 11.44 -3.72 -5.80
C PRO A 66 10.65 -4.01 -7.09
N MET A 67 11.08 -5.04 -7.81
CA MET A 67 10.37 -5.56 -8.98
C MET A 67 9.14 -6.39 -8.54
N SER A 68 8.08 -5.67 -8.14
CA SER A 68 6.84 -6.26 -7.61
C SER A 68 5.91 -6.81 -8.67
N ARG A 69 4.90 -7.58 -8.23
CA ARG A 69 3.89 -8.23 -9.08
C ARG A 69 3.24 -7.21 -10.01
N MET A 70 3.14 -7.53 -11.29
CA MET A 70 2.57 -6.63 -12.31
C MET A 70 1.10 -6.96 -12.58
N GLN A 71 0.27 -5.93 -12.78
CA GLN A 71 -1.13 -6.14 -13.20
C GLN A 71 -1.23 -6.32 -14.71
N VAL A 72 -2.21 -7.12 -15.13
CA VAL A 72 -2.50 -7.35 -16.55
C VAL A 72 -3.56 -6.37 -17.05
N GLY A 73 -4.64 -6.17 -16.28
CA GLY A 73 -5.72 -5.27 -16.63
C GLY A 73 -5.47 -3.81 -16.26
N SER A 74 -6.51 -2.99 -16.37
CA SER A 74 -6.48 -1.54 -16.13
C SER A 74 -7.08 -1.11 -14.80
N TYR A 75 -7.71 -2.00 -14.05
CA TYR A 75 -8.52 -1.66 -12.89
C TYR A 75 -8.05 -2.33 -11.59
N GLU A 76 -7.11 -3.27 -11.65
CA GLU A 76 -6.74 -4.05 -10.46
C GLU A 76 -5.81 -3.34 -9.49
N CYS A 77 -5.27 -2.16 -9.83
CA CYS A 77 -4.26 -1.46 -9.02
C CYS A 77 -4.64 -1.27 -7.55
N GLY A 78 -5.92 -1.01 -7.26
CA GLY A 78 -6.41 -0.91 -5.88
C GLY A 78 -6.33 -2.25 -5.13
N TYR A 79 -6.66 -3.35 -5.80
CA TYR A 79 -6.55 -4.70 -5.23
C TYR A 79 -5.09 -5.09 -4.97
N TYR A 80 -4.17 -4.72 -5.86
CA TYR A 80 -2.73 -4.93 -5.63
C TYR A 80 -2.24 -4.20 -4.37
N VAL A 81 -2.66 -2.95 -4.16
CA VAL A 81 -2.32 -2.21 -2.94
C VAL A 81 -2.85 -2.92 -1.70
N MET A 82 -4.12 -3.36 -1.71
CA MET A 82 -4.73 -4.07 -0.59
C MET A 82 -4.03 -5.41 -0.30
N LEU A 83 -3.77 -6.22 -1.32
CA LEU A 83 -3.10 -7.51 -1.20
C LEU A 83 -1.66 -7.34 -0.70
N HIS A 84 -0.91 -6.35 -1.19
CA HIS A 84 0.42 -6.08 -0.65
C HIS A 84 0.38 -5.67 0.82
N MET A 85 -0.54 -4.78 1.23
CA MET A 85 -0.71 -4.42 2.63
C MET A 85 -1.04 -5.63 3.50
N LEU A 86 -1.98 -6.46 3.05
CA LEU A 86 -2.39 -7.68 3.75
C LEU A 86 -1.22 -8.65 3.90
N ASN A 87 -0.50 -8.93 2.80
CA ASN A 87 0.64 -9.85 2.79
C ASN A 87 1.79 -9.35 3.67
N ILE A 88 2.07 -8.05 3.68
CA ILE A 88 3.09 -7.45 4.57
C ILE A 88 2.73 -7.68 6.03
N VAL A 89 1.47 -7.46 6.41
CA VAL A 89 1.00 -7.63 7.78
C VAL A 89 1.03 -9.10 8.19
N LEU A 90 0.45 -9.99 7.35
CA LEU A 90 0.38 -11.42 7.65
C LEU A 90 1.75 -12.08 7.75
N ALA A 91 2.68 -11.73 6.85
CA ALA A 91 4.02 -12.28 6.84
C ALA A 91 5.01 -11.50 7.73
N VAL A 92 4.54 -10.47 8.46
CA VAL A 92 5.34 -9.60 9.33
C VAL A 92 6.60 -9.10 8.62
N ILE A 93 6.43 -8.61 7.38
CA ILE A 93 7.55 -8.13 6.57
C ILE A 93 8.00 -6.79 7.12
N LEU A 94 9.19 -6.76 7.71
CA LEU A 94 9.79 -5.55 8.25
C LEU A 94 11.01 -5.09 7.43
N GLU A 95 11.66 -5.99 6.69
CA GLU A 95 12.92 -5.72 5.98
C GLU A 95 13.10 -6.62 4.77
N MET A 96 14.29 -6.56 4.14
CA MET A 96 14.64 -7.34 2.94
C MET A 96 13.63 -7.17 1.79
N TRP A 97 13.14 -5.94 1.64
CA TRP A 97 12.07 -5.58 0.70
C TRP A 97 12.37 -6.01 -0.74
N ASP A 98 13.61 -5.89 -1.22
CA ASP A 98 13.99 -6.32 -2.57
C ASP A 98 13.83 -7.84 -2.77
N GLU A 99 14.12 -8.64 -1.74
CA GLU A 99 14.01 -10.10 -1.80
C GLU A 99 12.58 -10.57 -1.62
N ARG A 100 11.81 -9.92 -0.73
CA ARG A 100 10.43 -10.29 -0.42
C ARG A 100 9.45 -9.96 -1.54
N PHE A 101 9.81 -9.03 -2.43
CA PHE A 101 8.95 -8.56 -3.51
C PHE A 101 9.52 -8.88 -4.90
N VAL A 102 10.52 -9.76 -5.04
CA VAL A 102 11.00 -10.29 -6.33
C VAL A 102 10.00 -11.32 -6.86
N ASN A 103 8.88 -10.83 -7.37
CA ASN A 103 7.93 -11.65 -8.10
C ASN A 103 7.18 -10.74 -9.07
N LEU A 104 7.28 -11.01 -10.36
CA LEU A 104 6.58 -10.25 -11.40
C LEU A 104 5.23 -10.86 -11.78
N GLU A 105 4.99 -12.12 -11.39
CA GLU A 105 3.74 -12.81 -11.72
C GLU A 105 2.55 -12.05 -11.16
N PRO A 106 1.50 -11.80 -11.96
CA PRO A 106 0.28 -11.19 -11.48
C PRO A 106 -0.31 -11.91 -10.27
N PHE A 107 -1.11 -11.19 -9.48
CA PHE A 107 -2.04 -11.85 -8.57
C PHE A 107 -3.08 -12.61 -9.40
N SER A 108 -3.44 -13.81 -8.97
CA SER A 108 -4.48 -14.59 -9.66
C SER A 108 -5.85 -13.95 -9.49
N SER A 109 -6.81 -14.36 -10.33
CA SER A 109 -8.21 -13.97 -10.18
C SER A 109 -8.76 -14.34 -8.80
N GLU A 110 -8.36 -15.50 -8.28
CA GLU A 110 -8.80 -16.02 -6.99
C GLU A 110 -8.26 -15.16 -5.85
N GLU A 111 -6.98 -14.76 -5.89
CA GLU A 111 -6.38 -13.85 -4.89
C GLU A 111 -7.12 -12.50 -4.86
N ILE A 112 -7.48 -11.97 -6.03
CA ILE A 112 -8.22 -10.71 -6.16
C ILE A 112 -9.68 -10.86 -5.70
N ASP A 113 -10.33 -11.97 -6.06
CA ASP A 113 -11.72 -12.24 -5.69
C ASP A 113 -11.86 -12.50 -4.19
N GLU A 114 -10.86 -13.13 -3.56
CA GLU A 114 -10.83 -13.31 -2.10
C GLU A 114 -10.83 -11.97 -1.38
N VAL A 115 -9.92 -11.05 -1.73
CA VAL A 115 -9.86 -9.74 -1.08
C VAL A 115 -11.14 -8.93 -1.37
N ARG A 116 -11.68 -9.02 -2.58
CA ARG A 116 -12.96 -8.38 -2.94
C ARG A 116 -14.11 -8.90 -2.07
N THR A 117 -14.19 -10.21 -1.89
CA THR A 117 -15.25 -10.86 -1.13
C THR A 117 -15.16 -10.51 0.35
N ARG A 118 -13.95 -10.56 0.92
CA ARG A 118 -13.71 -10.19 2.33
C ARG A 118 -14.15 -8.75 2.62
N TRP A 119 -13.79 -7.81 1.76
CA TRP A 119 -14.23 -6.41 1.91
C TRP A 119 -15.73 -6.24 1.71
N ALA A 120 -16.31 -6.88 0.69
CA ALA A 120 -17.75 -6.82 0.44
C ALA A 120 -18.54 -7.35 1.66
N SER A 121 -18.18 -8.51 2.19
CA SER A 121 -18.78 -9.08 3.40
C SER A 121 -18.65 -8.13 4.59
N TYR A 122 -17.45 -7.60 4.85
CA TYR A 122 -17.23 -6.65 5.94
C TYR A 122 -18.12 -5.40 5.83
N PHE A 123 -18.21 -4.79 4.65
CA PHE A 123 -19.05 -3.61 4.45
C PHE A 123 -20.54 -3.90 4.60
N LEU A 124 -21.00 -5.08 4.15
CA LEU A 124 -22.39 -5.51 4.32
C LEU A 124 -22.73 -5.71 5.79
N GLU A 125 -21.88 -6.42 6.53
CA GLU A 125 -22.04 -6.64 7.97
C GLU A 125 -22.04 -5.30 8.75
N MET A 126 -21.12 -4.40 8.42
CA MET A 126 -21.05 -3.07 9.02
C MET A 126 -22.33 -2.26 8.74
N THR A 127 -22.83 -2.29 7.51
CA THR A 127 -24.04 -1.56 7.12
C THR A 127 -25.27 -2.12 7.82
N GLN A 128 -25.38 -3.45 7.92
CA GLN A 128 -26.46 -4.10 8.68
C GLN A 128 -26.41 -3.71 10.16
N SER A 129 -25.22 -3.76 10.78
CA SER A 129 -25.04 -3.37 12.17
C SER A 129 -25.42 -1.91 12.44
N ILE A 130 -25.08 -0.98 11.53
CA ILE A 130 -25.49 0.43 11.63
C ILE A 130 -27.01 0.56 11.54
N ASN A 131 -27.64 -0.13 10.58
CA ASN A 131 -29.10 -0.08 10.40
C ASN A 131 -29.83 -0.64 11.63
N ASP A 132 -29.37 -1.77 12.18
CA ASP A 132 -29.93 -2.36 13.38
C ASP A 132 -29.81 -1.40 14.58
N MET A 133 -28.66 -0.73 14.72
CA MET A 133 -28.44 0.25 15.77
C MET A 133 -29.37 1.47 15.62
N MET A 134 -29.59 1.96 14.41
CA MET A 134 -30.51 3.08 14.15
C MET A 134 -31.98 2.70 14.39
N ASN A 135 -32.38 1.47 14.09
CA ASN A 135 -33.74 0.97 14.30
C ASN A 135 -34.10 0.73 15.78
N VAL A 136 -33.11 0.66 16.68
CA VAL A 136 -33.35 0.56 18.13
C VAL A 136 -33.70 1.92 18.76
N PHE A 137 -33.45 3.03 18.06
CA PHE A 137 -33.74 4.39 18.53
C PHE A 137 -35.01 5.02 17.91
N VAL A 138 -35.81 4.21 17.20
CA VAL A 138 -37.14 4.58 16.66
C VAL A 138 -38.20 3.75 17.36
#